data_AF-A0A9X7Y0Y7-F1
#
_entry.id   AF-A0A9X7Y0Y7-F1
#
_cell.length_a   1.000
_cell.length_b   1.000
_cell.length_c   1.000
_cell.angle_alpha   90.00
_cell.angle_beta   90.00
_cell.angle_gamma   90.00
#
_symmetry.space_group_name_H-M   'P 1'
#
loop_
_entity.id
_entity.type
_entity.pdbx_description
1 polymer ?
#
loop_
_entity_poly.entity_id
_entity_poly.type
_entity_poly.pdbx_seq_one_letter_code
_entity_poly.pdbx_strand_id
1 'polypeptide(L)'
;MIIFYAIGERERAKELVRIITKTRWKTISKHAIKIASSSIGPSVVIFKPTMAGLAVALWLKQKAEELGMVALVGWFTEITNIPPDVEEAVKTDLNKLLMKQLDVPWSPELSH
;
A
#
# COMPACT_ATOMS: atom_id res chain seq x y z
N MET A 1 -0.35 -12.06 -4.15
CA MET A 1 -0.22 -11.23 -2.94
C MET A 1 0.24 -9.87 -3.40
N ILE A 2 -0.27 -8.80 -2.80
CA ILE A 2 0.11 -7.44 -3.19
C ILE A 2 1.29 -7.02 -2.31
N ILE A 3 2.34 -6.49 -2.91
CA ILE A 3 3.59 -6.14 -2.24
C ILE A 3 3.81 -4.64 -2.40
N PHE A 4 3.82 -3.92 -1.29
CA PHE A 4 4.35 -2.57 -1.19
C PHE A 4 5.82 -2.64 -0.81
N TYR A 5 6.65 -1.88 -1.51
CA TYR A 5 8.06 -1.70 -1.23
C TYR A 5 8.40 -0.21 -1.27
N ALA A 6 9.17 0.28 -0.30
CA ALA A 6 9.71 1.63 -0.33
C ALA A 6 11.12 1.71 0.27
N ILE A 7 11.96 2.57 -0.30
CA ILE A 7 13.32 2.86 0.17
C ILE A 7 13.61 4.36 0.04
N GLY A 8 14.37 4.89 0.99
CA GLY A 8 14.75 6.30 1.02
C GLY A 8 15.68 6.60 2.18
N GLU A 9 16.07 7.87 2.30
CA GLU A 9 16.92 8.34 3.41
C GLU A 9 16.27 8.09 4.78
N ARG A 10 17.14 7.93 5.79
CA ARG A 10 16.75 7.54 7.16
C ARG A 10 15.61 8.38 7.74
N GLU A 11 15.64 9.70 7.60
CA GLU A 11 14.62 10.57 8.19
C GLU A 11 13.25 10.39 7.51
N ARG A 12 13.23 10.22 6.18
CA ARG A 12 12.00 9.93 5.41
C ARG A 12 11.46 8.54 5.76
N ALA A 13 12.36 7.55 5.87
CA ALA A 13 12.00 6.18 6.24
C ALA A 13 11.42 6.10 7.67
N LYS A 14 11.93 6.88 8.63
CA LYS A 14 11.34 6.99 9.98
C LYS A 14 9.91 7.49 9.94
N GLU A 15 9.63 8.51 9.12
CA GLU A 15 8.28 9.06 9.01
C GLU A 15 7.32 8.07 8.35
N LEU A 16 7.76 7.35 7.31
CA LEU A 16 6.97 6.27 6.72
C LEU A 16 6.67 5.16 7.76
N VAL A 17 7.66 4.75 8.56
CA VAL A 17 7.46 3.80 9.67
C VAL A 17 6.44 4.34 10.67
N ARG A 18 6.48 5.64 10.99
CA ARG A 18 5.50 6.28 11.88
C ARG A 18 4.09 6.23 11.29
N ILE A 19 3.93 6.49 9.99
CA ILE A 19 2.65 6.38 9.30
C ILE A 19 2.11 4.94 9.42
N ILE A 20 2.95 3.95 9.12
CA ILE A 20 2.58 2.53 9.14
C ILE A 20 2.21 2.05 10.54
N THR A 21 3.04 2.37 11.54
CA THR A 21 2.95 1.77 12.88
C THR A 21 2.14 2.59 13.89
N LYS A 22 1.92 3.90 13.64
CA LYS A 22 1.21 4.78 14.58
C LYS A 22 -0.01 5.44 13.95
N THR A 23 0.16 6.17 12.86
CA THR A 23 -0.90 7.04 12.32
C THR A 23 -2.02 6.26 11.63
N ARG A 24 -1.68 5.21 10.89
CA ARG A 24 -2.62 4.41 10.07
C ARG A 24 -2.56 2.91 10.37
N TRP A 25 -2.04 2.52 11.53
CA TRP A 25 -1.86 1.12 11.95
C TRP A 25 -3.14 0.28 11.77
N LYS A 26 -4.28 0.75 12.28
CA LYS A 26 -5.54 -0.04 12.24
C LYS A 26 -5.98 -0.34 10.81
N THR A 27 -5.84 0.62 9.91
CA THR A 27 -6.19 0.46 8.49
C THR A 27 -5.22 -0.50 7.81
N ILE A 28 -3.91 -0.30 8.00
CA ILE A 28 -2.88 -1.10 7.34
C ILE A 28 -2.89 -2.55 7.84
N SER A 29 -2.87 -2.76 9.16
CA SER A 29 -2.83 -4.10 9.78
C SER A 29 -4.07 -4.95 9.47
N LYS A 30 -5.24 -4.35 9.24
CA LYS A 30 -6.46 -5.09 8.85
C LYS A 30 -6.30 -5.80 7.49
N HIS A 31 -5.61 -5.15 6.56
CA HIS A 31 -5.45 -5.62 5.17
C HIS A 31 -4.07 -6.24 4.92
N ALA A 32 -3.10 -6.02 5.79
CA ALA A 32 -1.77 -6.60 5.71
C ALA A 32 -1.76 -8.08 6.15
N ILE A 33 -0.94 -8.87 5.48
CA ILE A 33 -0.52 -10.21 5.86
C ILE A 33 0.80 -10.12 6.65
N LYS A 34 1.72 -9.27 6.19
CA LYS A 34 3.03 -9.07 6.82
C LYS A 34 3.46 -7.62 6.70
N ILE A 35 3.97 -7.06 7.80
CA ILE A 35 4.55 -5.70 7.84
C ILE A 35 6.00 -5.84 8.27
N ALA A 36 6.92 -5.42 7.41
CA ALA A 36 8.34 -5.32 7.68
C ALA A 36 8.79 -3.90 7.37
N SER A 37 8.57 -2.98 8.31
CA SER A 37 8.94 -1.56 8.17
C SER A 37 10.26 -1.28 8.86
N SER A 38 11.18 -0.59 8.18
CA SER A 38 12.49 -0.23 8.71
C SER A 38 12.81 1.23 8.45
N SER A 39 13.51 1.87 9.39
CA SER A 39 14.05 3.22 9.24
C SER A 39 15.48 3.26 8.69
N ILE A 40 16.10 2.09 8.52
CA ILE A 40 17.51 1.93 8.11
C ILE A 40 17.60 1.11 6.81
N GLY A 41 16.58 0.31 6.51
CA GLY A 41 16.48 -0.49 5.29
C GLY A 41 15.12 -0.30 4.62
N PRO A 42 14.79 -1.13 3.62
CA PRO A 42 13.53 -1.02 2.91
C PRO A 42 12.34 -1.31 3.85
N SER A 43 11.23 -0.61 3.59
CA SER A 43 9.94 -0.94 4.16
C SER A 43 9.17 -1.81 3.16
N VAL A 44 8.77 -3.00 3.61
CA VAL A 44 8.02 -3.97 2.81
C VAL A 44 6.74 -4.33 3.54
N VAL A 45 5.60 -4.21 2.86
CA VAL A 45 4.30 -4.64 3.39
C VAL A 45 3.62 -5.54 2.38
N ILE A 46 3.22 -6.73 2.83
CA ILE A 46 2.49 -7.70 2.02
C ILE A 46 1.02 -7.61 2.41
N PHE A 47 0.15 -7.38 1.45
CA PHE A 47 -1.29 -7.24 1.62
C PHE A 47 -2.05 -8.46 1.08
N LYS A 48 -3.25 -8.64 1.63
CA LYS A 48 -4.25 -9.59 1.12
C LYS A 48 -4.55 -9.28 -0.36
N PRO A 49 -4.81 -10.31 -1.17
CA PRO A 49 -5.18 -10.14 -2.58
C PRO A 49 -6.64 -9.67 -2.71
N THR A 50 -6.94 -8.47 -2.22
CA THR A 50 -8.26 -7.83 -2.31
C THR A 50 -8.12 -6.43 -2.88
N MET A 51 -9.20 -5.86 -3.44
CA MET A 51 -9.17 -4.47 -3.92
C MET A 51 -8.84 -3.49 -2.79
N ALA A 52 -9.32 -3.74 -1.58
CA ALA A 52 -8.97 -2.98 -0.39
C ALA A 52 -7.48 -3.11 -0.05
N GLY A 53 -6.90 -4.31 -0.17
CA GLY A 53 -5.46 -4.52 -0.04
C GLY A 53 -4.66 -3.71 -1.06
N LEU A 54 -5.13 -3.66 -2.31
CA LEU A 54 -4.54 -2.85 -3.37
C LEU A 54 -4.62 -1.35 -3.06
N ALA A 55 -5.78 -0.86 -2.64
CA ALA A 55 -5.99 0.54 -2.28
C ALA A 55 -5.04 0.98 -1.18
N VAL A 56 -4.89 0.18 -0.11
CA VAL A 56 -3.95 0.51 0.99
C VAL A 56 -2.50 0.51 0.51
N ALA A 57 -2.11 -0.44 -0.36
CA ALA A 57 -0.76 -0.50 -0.90
C ALA A 57 -0.43 0.72 -1.76
N LEU A 58 -1.34 1.12 -2.66
CA LEU A 58 -1.19 2.29 -3.52
C LEU A 58 -1.22 3.60 -2.74
N TRP A 59 -2.07 3.68 -1.72
CA TRP A 59 -2.07 4.81 -0.79
C TRP A 59 -0.74 4.94 -0.04
N LEU A 60 -0.16 3.81 0.41
CA LEU A 60 1.18 3.83 1.02
C LEU A 60 2.27 4.23 0.02
N LYS A 61 2.17 3.81 -1.25
CA LYS A 61 3.05 4.27 -2.33
C LYS A 61 3.00 5.79 -2.45
N GLN A 62 1.79 6.36 -2.56
CA GLN A 62 1.61 7.80 -2.63
C GLN A 62 2.24 8.52 -1.43
N LYS A 63 2.02 8.02 -0.20
CA LYS A 63 2.62 8.61 1.01
C LYS A 63 4.15 8.52 1.02
N ALA A 64 4.72 7.41 0.56
CA ALA A 64 6.16 7.27 0.46
C ALA A 64 6.75 8.22 -0.60
N GLU A 65 6.09 8.37 -1.75
CA GLU A 65 6.49 9.29 -2.82
C GLU A 65 6.37 10.76 -2.38
N GLU A 66 5.32 11.13 -1.63
CA GLU A 66 5.17 12.45 -1.00
C GLU A 66 6.30 12.77 -0.02
N LEU A 67 6.85 11.76 0.65
CA LEU A 67 8.04 11.88 1.51
C LEU A 67 9.35 11.92 0.70
N GLY A 68 9.30 11.85 -0.63
CA GLY A 68 10.47 11.80 -1.51
C GLY A 68 11.21 10.47 -1.46
N MET A 69 10.52 9.36 -1.16
CA MET A 69 11.09 8.01 -1.22
C MET A 69 10.79 7.37 -2.58
N VAL A 70 11.60 6.37 -2.96
CA VAL A 70 11.29 5.51 -4.11
C VAL A 70 10.38 4.39 -3.62
N ALA A 71 9.20 4.24 -4.24
CA ALA A 71 8.22 3.24 -3.83
C ALA A 71 7.59 2.51 -5.02
N LEU A 72 7.25 1.24 -4.81
CA LEU A 72 6.65 0.37 -5.81
C LEU A 72 5.53 -0.46 -5.18
N VAL A 73 4.52 -0.76 -5.98
CA VAL A 73 3.45 -1.69 -5.64
C VAL A 73 3.39 -2.74 -6.74
N GLY A 74 3.55 -4.00 -6.35
CA GLY A 74 3.63 -5.11 -7.29
C GLY A 74 2.89 -6.34 -6.79
N TRP A 75 2.82 -7.32 -7.68
CA TRP A 75 2.40 -8.69 -7.36
C TRP A 75 3.55 -9.64 -7.69
N PHE A 76 3.56 -10.20 -8.90
CA PHE A 76 4.71 -10.88 -9.50
C PHE A 76 5.45 -9.91 -10.45
N THR A 77 4.68 -9.01 -11.05
CA THR A 77 5.11 -7.88 -11.86
C THR A 77 4.58 -6.57 -11.25
N GLU A 78 5.02 -5.43 -11.77
CA GLU A 78 4.43 -4.15 -11.41
C GLU A 78 2.95 -4.12 -11.79
N ILE A 79 2.11 -3.53 -10.93
CA ILE A 79 0.68 -3.37 -11.18
C ILE A 79 0.48 -2.05 -11.94
N THR A 80 0.13 -2.15 -13.22
CA THR A 80 -0.08 -1.00 -14.11
C THR A 80 -1.56 -0.67 -14.34
N ASN A 81 -2.44 -1.66 -14.24
CA ASN A 81 -3.88 -1.49 -14.39
C ASN A 81 -4.57 -1.48 -13.01
N ILE A 82 -5.08 -0.32 -12.61
CA ILE A 82 -5.72 -0.09 -11.31
C ILE A 82 -7.22 0.13 -11.53
N PRO A 83 -8.11 -0.63 -10.85
CA PRO A 83 -9.55 -0.41 -10.96
C PRO A 83 -9.96 1.02 -10.54
N PRO A 84 -10.92 1.67 -11.21
CA PRO A 84 -11.34 3.04 -10.88
C PRO A 84 -11.77 3.24 -9.42
N ASP A 85 -12.52 2.29 -8.86
CA ASP A 85 -12.98 2.35 -7.46
C ASP A 85 -11.81 2.32 -6.46
N VAL A 86 -10.72 1.64 -6.82
CA VAL A 86 -9.49 1.61 -6.03
C VAL A 86 -8.79 2.97 -6.09
N GLU A 87 -8.72 3.59 -7.26
CA GLU A 87 -8.17 4.94 -7.40
C GLU A 87 -8.97 5.97 -6.59
N GLU A 88 -10.30 5.88 -6.62
CA GLU A 88 -11.17 6.75 -5.82
C GLU A 88 -10.93 6.57 -4.33
N ALA A 89 -10.79 5.33 -3.86
CA ALA A 89 -10.45 5.05 -2.48
C ALA A 89 -9.10 5.67 -2.08
N VAL A 90 -8.09 5.64 -2.96
CA VAL A 90 -6.79 6.29 -2.71
C VAL A 90 -6.94 7.81 -2.63
N LYS A 91 -7.63 8.42 -3.61
CA LYS A 91 -7.86 9.88 -3.68
C LYS A 91 -8.65 10.41 -2.47
N THR A 92 -9.53 9.60 -1.91
CA THR A 92 -10.36 9.94 -0.73
C THR A 92 -9.72 9.54 0.60
N ASP A 93 -8.42 9.28 0.63
CA ASP A 93 -7.66 8.91 1.83
C ASP A 93 -8.23 7.66 2.53
N LEU A 94 -8.59 6.65 1.73
CA LEU A 94 -9.14 5.35 2.14
C LEU A 94 -10.48 5.48 2.87
N ASN A 95 -11.44 6.17 2.26
CA ASN A 95 -12.79 6.35 2.82
C ASN A 95 -13.39 5.03 3.32
N LYS A 96 -13.89 5.02 4.56
CA LYS A 96 -14.35 3.82 5.25
C LYS A 96 -15.49 3.07 4.53
N LEU A 97 -16.39 3.77 3.83
CA LEU A 97 -17.50 3.14 3.11
C LEU A 97 -17.00 2.45 1.84
N LEU A 98 -16.17 3.16 1.04
CA LEU A 98 -15.53 2.59 -0.15
C LEU A 98 -14.66 1.38 0.21
N MET A 99 -13.83 1.50 1.24
CA MET A 99 -12.96 0.42 1.70
C MET A 99 -13.71 -0.85 2.14
N LYS A 100 -14.98 -0.73 2.58
CA LYS A 100 -15.81 -1.91 2.87
C LYS A 100 -16.31 -2.60 1.61
N GLN A 101 -16.66 -1.83 0.57
CA GLN A 101 -17.10 -2.36 -0.71
C GLN A 101 -15.94 -3.05 -1.45
N LEU A 102 -14.72 -2.52 -1.29
CA LEU A 102 -13.50 -3.06 -1.87
C LEU A 102 -12.94 -4.30 -1.15
N ASP A 103 -13.57 -4.79 -0.07
CA ASP A 103 -13.10 -5.99 0.65
C ASP A 103 -13.48 -7.30 -0.07
N VAL A 104 -13.24 -7.32 -1.39
CA VAL A 104 -13.50 -8.42 -2.32
C VAL A 104 -12.17 -8.91 -2.92
N PRO A 105 -12.05 -10.22 -3.22
CA PRO A 105 -10.84 -10.76 -3.85
C PRO A 105 -10.48 -10.07 -5.16
N TRP A 106 -9.19 -9.85 -5.40
CA TRP A 106 -8.67 -9.23 -6.62
C TRP A 106 -7.28 -9.75 -6.97
N SER A 107 -7.01 -9.82 -8.27
CA SER A 107 -5.70 -10.09 -8.86
C SER A 107 -5.54 -9.27 -10.14
N PRO A 108 -4.32 -8.85 -10.50
CA PRO A 108 -4.08 -8.21 -11.79
C PRO A 108 -4.33 -9.21 -12.93
N GLU A 109 -4.81 -8.72 -14.06
CA GLU A 109 -4.81 -9.51 -15.30
C GLU A 109 -3.38 -9.76 -15.73
N LEU A 110 -2.98 -11.03 -15.79
CA LEU A 110 -1.68 -11.43 -16.31
C LEU A 110 -1.80 -11.50 -17.84
N SER A 111 -1.39 -10.44 -18.53
CA SER A 111 -1.18 -10.49 -19.97
C SER A 111 0.05 -11.37 -20.24
N HIS A 112 -0.18 -12.54 -20.84
CA HIS A 112 0.84 -13.49 -21.30
C HIS A 112 1.50 -13.04 -22.60
#